data_AF-A0AAD5M9T7-F1
#
_entry.id   AF-A0AAD5M9T7-F1
#
_cell.length_a   1.000
_cell.length_b   1.000
_cell.length_c   1.000
_cell.angle_alpha   90.00
_cell.angle_beta   90.00
_cell.angle_gamma   90.00
#
_symmetry.space_group_name_H-M   'P 1'
#
loop_
_entity.id
_entity.type
_entity.pdbx_description
1 polymer ?
#
loop_
_entity_poly.entity_id
_entity_poly.type
_entity_poly.pdbx_seq_one_letter_code
_entity_poly.pdbx_strand_id
1 'polypeptide(L)'
;MTECLQAPELLAPAVQLASTSVPVLLTPPPSPRATKPPQLQRILTQRLLQSPTDKLQSPVSRALSAHRKRASNRSSLDIKLNRVDRIFRPHELVQGQILISSPKGFAHQGLFLKVEGSARLQLSAKSTGLFEAFYNTVPPLDLVYFHIPVAPAGKVPLGISKFPFEFELAGIDGHPLFETYHGVYVSVKYEITCNCVRGIMKSNLQKTVEFIVEVPLRDPLHDAPEDFTITPESLENVRRKSLATVPSFHITGRIHRTNCPVNLPFTGEVRFKVEFETNVVVLFEDGTMITENFPITLYR
;
A
#
# COMPACT_ATOMS: atom_id res chain seq x y z
N MET A 1 14.10 -52.68 -8.13
CA MET A 1 12.70 -53.13 -8.18
C MET A 1 11.86 -51.88 -8.38
N THR A 2 11.14 -51.87 -9.48
CA THR A 2 10.65 -50.69 -10.20
C THR A 2 9.13 -50.78 -10.25
N GLU A 3 8.39 -49.80 -9.75
CA GLU A 3 6.95 -49.60 -10.00
C GLU A 3 6.74 -48.07 -9.97
N CYS A 4 6.56 -47.35 -11.09
CA CYS A 4 5.45 -47.30 -12.04
C CYS A 4 4.07 -47.08 -11.39
N LEU A 5 3.61 -45.83 -11.39
CA LEU A 5 2.19 -45.48 -11.26
C LEU A 5 1.80 -44.56 -12.42
N GLN A 6 0.85 -45.05 -13.21
CA GLN A 6 0.30 -44.49 -14.43
C GLN A 6 -0.81 -43.46 -14.15
N ALA A 7 -0.95 -42.53 -15.09
CA ALA A 7 -2.10 -41.64 -15.25
C ALA A 7 -3.32 -42.37 -15.85
N PRO A 8 -4.54 -41.85 -15.68
CA PRO A 8 -5.66 -42.18 -16.55
C PRO A 8 -6.03 -41.00 -17.46
N GLU A 9 -6.09 -41.32 -18.75
CA GLU A 9 -6.66 -40.58 -19.86
C GLU A 9 -8.15 -40.95 -19.96
N LEU A 10 -9.09 -39.99 -20.09
CA LEU A 10 -10.48 -40.29 -20.47
C LEU A 10 -11.15 -39.13 -21.23
N LEU A 11 -11.25 -39.40 -22.54
CA LEU A 11 -12.20 -39.00 -23.59
C LEU A 11 -13.23 -37.88 -23.38
N ALA A 12 -13.24 -36.98 -24.37
CA ALA A 12 -14.38 -36.16 -24.79
C ALA A 12 -15.46 -36.96 -25.55
N PRO A 13 -16.64 -36.37 -25.74
CA PRO A 13 -17.35 -36.52 -27.01
C PRO A 13 -17.66 -35.17 -27.68
N ALA A 14 -17.62 -35.21 -29.01
CA ALA A 14 -18.04 -34.17 -29.94
C ALA A 14 -19.58 -34.13 -30.10
N VAL A 15 -20.05 -33.29 -31.04
CA VAL A 15 -21.42 -33.14 -31.64
C VAL A 15 -22.14 -31.86 -31.12
N GLN A 16 -22.65 -30.89 -31.90
CA GLN A 16 -23.03 -30.77 -33.32
C GLN A 16 -23.12 -29.27 -33.76
N LEU A 17 -23.06 -29.05 -35.07
CA LEU A 17 -23.26 -27.79 -35.81
C LEU A 17 -24.75 -27.40 -35.99
N ALA A 18 -25.03 -26.09 -35.98
CA ALA A 18 -26.09 -25.39 -36.75
C ALA A 18 -25.84 -23.88 -36.62
N SER A 19 -25.28 -23.17 -37.61
CA SER A 19 -25.89 -22.58 -38.82
C SER A 19 -26.80 -21.36 -38.58
N THR A 20 -26.55 -20.31 -39.38
CA THR A 20 -27.38 -19.11 -39.67
C THR A 20 -27.39 -18.02 -38.57
N SER A 21 -27.29 -16.72 -38.83
CA SER A 21 -27.30 -15.91 -40.05
C SER A 21 -26.87 -14.47 -39.68
N VAL A 22 -26.12 -13.83 -40.57
CA VAL A 22 -25.85 -12.38 -40.59
C VAL A 22 -27.15 -11.61 -40.92
N PRO A 23 -27.31 -10.37 -40.45
CA PRO A 23 -27.59 -9.34 -41.44
C PRO A 23 -26.76 -8.06 -41.30
N VAL A 24 -26.61 -7.47 -42.48
CA VAL A 24 -25.86 -6.29 -42.87
C VAL A 24 -26.60 -5.00 -42.46
N LEU A 25 -25.79 -4.02 -42.05
CA LEU A 25 -25.85 -2.55 -42.25
C LEU A 25 -27.18 -1.92 -42.72
N LEU A 26 -27.59 -0.82 -42.08
CA LEU A 26 -28.16 0.37 -42.75
C LEU A 26 -28.21 1.58 -41.78
N THR A 27 -27.32 2.54 -42.02
CA THR A 27 -27.44 3.93 -41.57
C THR A 27 -28.44 4.70 -42.44
N PRO A 28 -29.23 5.65 -41.89
CA PRO A 28 -29.81 6.74 -42.65
C PRO A 28 -29.12 8.11 -42.35
N PRO A 29 -29.37 9.13 -43.20
CA PRO A 29 -28.46 10.25 -43.50
C PRO A 29 -28.63 11.48 -42.57
N PRO A 30 -27.75 12.51 -42.67
CA PRO A 30 -27.81 13.71 -41.85
C PRO A 30 -28.62 14.84 -42.51
N SER A 31 -29.27 15.70 -41.71
CA SER A 31 -29.51 17.14 -41.95
C SER A 31 -30.60 17.70 -41.01
N PRO A 32 -30.78 19.04 -40.84
CA PRO A 32 -29.87 20.16 -41.11
C PRO A 32 -29.69 21.12 -39.90
N ARG A 33 -28.69 22.01 -40.06
CA ARG A 33 -28.51 23.31 -39.40
C ARG A 33 -29.82 24.06 -39.13
N ALA A 34 -29.94 24.62 -37.93
CA ALA A 34 -30.65 25.86 -37.63
C ALA A 34 -29.74 26.74 -36.76
N THR A 35 -28.99 27.68 -37.34
CA THR A 35 -29.31 29.11 -37.40
C THR A 35 -29.73 29.73 -36.05
N LYS A 36 -28.78 30.37 -35.37
CA LYS A 36 -29.05 31.50 -34.46
C LYS A 36 -29.68 32.65 -35.24
N PRO A 37 -30.54 33.45 -34.59
CA PRO A 37 -30.24 34.89 -34.46
C PRO A 37 -30.78 35.46 -33.12
N PRO A 38 -30.80 36.79 -32.89
CA PRO A 38 -29.64 37.62 -32.58
C PRO A 38 -29.75 38.30 -31.19
N GLN A 39 -28.68 39.03 -30.88
CA GLN A 39 -28.45 39.91 -29.73
C GLN A 39 -29.46 41.07 -29.62
N LEU A 40 -29.83 41.50 -28.40
CA LEU A 40 -29.44 42.81 -27.81
C LEU A 40 -30.30 43.24 -26.61
N GLN A 41 -29.58 43.77 -25.60
CA GLN A 41 -29.93 44.84 -24.66
C GLN A 41 -31.02 44.60 -23.59
N ARG A 42 -30.58 44.66 -22.32
CA ARG A 42 -30.82 45.87 -21.52
C ARG A 42 -29.84 46.06 -20.37
N ILE A 43 -29.27 47.25 -20.38
CA ILE A 43 -28.41 47.90 -19.40
C ILE A 43 -29.32 48.60 -18.37
N LEU A 44 -28.87 48.67 -17.12
CA LEU A 44 -29.25 49.59 -16.01
C LEU A 44 -30.64 49.47 -15.37
N THR A 45 -30.67 48.88 -14.16
CA THR A 45 -31.26 49.39 -12.89
C THR A 45 -31.02 48.27 -11.85
N GLN A 46 -30.66 48.45 -10.57
CA GLN A 46 -30.77 49.58 -9.66
C GLN A 46 -29.79 49.30 -8.49
N ARG A 47 -28.93 50.28 -8.16
CA ARG A 47 -28.35 50.40 -6.81
C ARG A 47 -29.46 50.87 -5.88
N LEU A 48 -29.61 50.20 -4.74
CA LEU A 48 -29.85 50.75 -3.39
C LEU A 48 -30.62 49.71 -2.57
N LEU A 49 -29.91 49.09 -1.63
CA LEU A 49 -30.31 48.84 -0.24
C LEU A 49 -29.09 48.25 0.46
N GLN A 50 -28.25 49.15 1.00
CA GLN A 50 -27.35 48.83 2.11
C GLN A 50 -27.93 49.54 3.33
N SER A 51 -28.21 48.78 4.39
CA SER A 51 -28.24 49.27 5.76
C SER A 51 -27.29 48.41 6.61
N PRO A 52 -26.67 48.98 7.65
CA PRO A 52 -25.47 48.45 8.27
C PRO A 52 -25.78 47.63 9.53
N THR A 53 -25.03 46.56 9.76
CA THR A 53 -24.85 46.01 11.12
C THR A 53 -23.39 45.68 11.33
N ASP A 54 -22.82 46.36 12.33
CA ASP A 54 -21.44 46.30 12.78
C ASP A 54 -21.09 44.94 13.43
N LYS A 55 -19.91 44.46 13.06
CA LYS A 55 -18.83 43.94 13.92
C LYS A 55 -19.19 43.17 15.20
N LEU A 56 -18.95 41.86 15.13
CA LEU A 56 -18.08 41.19 16.10
C LEU A 56 -17.42 39.97 15.44
N GLN A 57 -16.18 40.11 14.95
CA GLN A 57 -15.36 38.98 14.54
C GLN A 57 -14.04 38.97 15.32
N SER A 58 -13.84 37.87 16.03
CA SER A 58 -12.72 37.54 16.91
C SER A 58 -11.36 37.52 16.19
N PRO A 59 -10.22 37.67 16.91
CA PRO A 59 -8.88 37.76 16.33
C PRO A 59 -8.38 36.50 15.58
N VAL A 60 -9.13 35.40 15.61
CA VAL A 60 -8.73 34.09 15.07
C VAL A 60 -8.94 33.98 13.54
N SER A 61 -9.75 34.85 12.92
CA SER A 61 -10.02 34.81 11.48
C SER A 61 -8.95 35.49 10.61
N ARG A 62 -7.96 36.17 11.20
CA ARG A 62 -6.81 36.74 10.47
C ARG A 62 -5.66 35.75 10.25
N ALA A 63 -5.63 34.63 10.95
CA ALA A 63 -4.53 33.65 10.87
C ALA A 63 -4.70 32.57 9.78
N LEU A 64 -5.87 32.44 9.15
CA LEU A 64 -6.14 31.41 8.13
C LEU A 64 -6.11 31.92 6.67
N SER A 65 -5.70 33.17 6.44
CA SER A 65 -5.60 33.79 5.10
C SER A 65 -4.15 34.13 4.69
N ALA A 66 -3.16 33.76 5.51
CA ALA A 66 -1.75 34.12 5.31
C ALA A 66 -0.88 32.98 4.73
N HIS A 67 -1.48 32.00 4.05
CA HIS A 67 -0.78 31.15 3.08
C HIS A 67 -1.08 31.63 1.66
N ARG A 68 -0.79 32.91 1.42
CA ARG A 68 -0.73 33.48 0.08
C ARG A 68 0.45 32.81 -0.62
N LYS A 69 0.16 31.73 -1.37
CA LYS A 69 1.12 31.07 -2.28
C LYS A 69 1.91 32.16 -2.99
N ARG A 70 3.21 32.26 -2.70
CA ARG A 70 4.14 32.99 -3.58
C ARG A 70 3.87 32.46 -4.99
N ALA A 71 3.43 33.32 -5.89
CA ALA A 71 3.26 32.96 -7.28
C ALA A 71 4.64 32.53 -7.79
N SER A 72 4.85 31.22 -7.92
CA SER A 72 6.07 30.68 -8.51
C SER A 72 6.14 31.18 -9.95
N ASN A 73 7.19 31.92 -10.29
CA ASN A 73 7.45 32.37 -11.66
C ASN A 73 7.85 31.20 -12.59
N ARG A 74 7.93 29.97 -12.07
CA ARG A 74 8.28 28.76 -12.82
C ARG A 74 7.05 27.88 -13.01
N SER A 75 6.90 27.33 -14.22
CA SER A 75 5.91 26.27 -14.47
C SER A 75 6.22 25.02 -13.65
N SER A 76 5.20 24.36 -13.12
CA SER A 76 5.31 23.15 -12.32
C SER A 76 4.35 22.07 -12.80
N LEU A 77 4.69 20.82 -12.52
CA LEU A 77 3.89 19.65 -12.84
C LEU A 77 3.64 18.87 -11.55
N ASP A 78 2.40 18.44 -11.35
CA ASP A 78 2.01 17.62 -10.21
C ASP A 78 1.12 16.45 -10.66
N ILE A 79 1.13 15.35 -9.90
CA ILE A 79 0.30 14.18 -10.13
C ILE A 79 -0.57 14.01 -8.90
N LYS A 80 -1.89 14.07 -9.09
CA LYS A 80 -2.86 13.86 -8.01
C LYS A 80 -3.66 12.60 -8.30
N LEU A 81 -3.51 11.59 -7.45
CA LEU A 81 -4.39 10.43 -7.43
C LEU A 81 -5.72 10.77 -6.79
N ASN A 82 -6.79 10.11 -7.24
CA ASN A 82 -8.12 10.30 -6.67
C ASN A 82 -8.22 9.70 -5.25
N ARG A 83 -7.55 8.57 -5.00
CA ARG A 83 -7.39 7.96 -3.67
C ARG A 83 -6.32 8.69 -2.85
N VAL A 84 -6.64 9.02 -1.60
CA VAL A 84 -5.79 9.82 -0.70
C VAL A 84 -4.71 8.97 -0.03
N ASP A 85 -5.07 7.75 0.37
CA ASP A 85 -4.19 6.72 0.94
C ASP A 85 -3.19 6.17 -0.10
N ARG A 86 -3.55 6.26 -1.39
CA ARG A 86 -2.76 5.76 -2.54
C ARG A 86 -2.54 4.26 -2.47
N ILE A 87 -3.44 3.54 -1.81
CA ILE A 87 -3.41 2.09 -1.71
C ILE A 87 -4.28 1.53 -2.83
N PHE A 88 -3.75 0.57 -3.56
CA PHE A 88 -4.42 -0.12 -4.65
C PHE A 88 -4.17 -1.62 -4.59
N ARG A 89 -5.09 -2.39 -5.18
CA ARG A 89 -5.03 -3.86 -5.27
C ARG A 89 -4.94 -4.29 -6.73
N PRO A 90 -4.50 -5.52 -7.01
CA PRO A 90 -4.50 -6.05 -8.36
C PRO A 90 -5.87 -5.88 -9.04
N HIS A 91 -5.85 -5.47 -10.32
CA HIS A 91 -7.01 -5.18 -11.17
C HIS A 91 -7.86 -3.98 -10.75
N GLU A 92 -7.47 -3.22 -9.73
CA GLU A 92 -8.15 -1.96 -9.44
C GLU A 92 -7.78 -0.87 -10.46
N LEU A 93 -8.75 0.02 -10.70
CA LEU A 93 -8.57 1.17 -11.58
C LEU A 93 -7.84 2.30 -10.83
N VAL A 94 -6.64 2.62 -11.28
CA VAL A 94 -5.86 3.75 -10.76
C VAL A 94 -6.23 5.00 -11.55
N GLN A 95 -6.88 5.95 -10.87
CA GLN A 95 -7.35 7.19 -11.48
C GLN A 95 -6.73 8.43 -10.85
N GLY A 96 -6.51 9.45 -11.67
CA GLY A 96 -5.97 10.71 -11.20
C GLY A 96 -5.98 11.82 -12.25
N GLN A 97 -5.30 12.90 -11.92
CA GLN A 97 -5.12 14.06 -12.78
C GLN A 97 -3.69 14.57 -12.71
N ILE A 98 -3.14 14.92 -13.86
CA ILE A 98 -1.93 15.72 -13.95
C ILE A 98 -2.32 17.19 -13.89
N LEU A 99 -1.68 17.95 -13.00
CA LEU A 99 -1.87 19.38 -12.86
C LEU A 99 -0.62 20.11 -13.35
N ILE A 100 -0.76 20.92 -14.39
CA ILE A 100 0.31 21.80 -14.86
C ILE A 100 -0.06 23.23 -14.51
N SER A 101 0.74 23.85 -13.65
CA SER A 101 0.64 25.27 -13.36
C SER A 101 1.64 26.03 -14.22
N SER A 102 1.17 26.98 -15.03
CA SER A 102 2.03 27.81 -15.88
C SER A 102 1.71 29.30 -15.72
N PRO A 103 2.70 30.14 -15.36
CA PRO A 103 2.50 31.58 -15.23
C PRO A 103 2.49 32.35 -16.56
N LYS A 104 2.84 31.70 -17.69
CA LYS A 104 2.87 32.34 -19.03
C LYS A 104 2.40 31.44 -20.18
N GLY A 105 2.03 30.19 -19.88
CA GLY A 105 1.82 29.16 -20.89
C GLY A 105 3.12 28.72 -21.57
N PHE A 106 3.08 27.57 -22.26
CA PHE A 106 4.18 27.06 -23.06
C PHE A 106 3.73 25.98 -24.05
N ALA A 107 4.48 25.80 -25.13
CA ALA A 107 4.31 24.65 -26.02
C ALA A 107 5.05 23.41 -25.48
N HIS A 108 4.45 22.23 -25.68
CA HIS A 108 5.02 20.93 -25.33
C HIS A 108 4.88 19.97 -26.52
N GLN A 109 5.76 18.97 -26.57
CA GLN A 109 5.77 17.93 -27.61
C GLN A 109 4.93 16.71 -27.23
N GLY A 110 4.35 16.72 -26.04
CA GLY A 110 3.48 15.66 -25.54
C GLY A 110 3.55 15.57 -24.02
N LEU A 111 2.58 14.88 -23.46
CA LEU A 111 2.49 14.55 -22.04
C LEU A 111 2.33 13.04 -21.94
N PHE A 112 3.28 12.39 -21.27
CA PHE A 112 3.31 10.94 -21.17
C PHE A 112 3.37 10.53 -19.70
N LEU A 113 2.51 9.60 -19.32
CA LEU A 113 2.60 8.89 -18.06
C LEU A 113 3.41 7.62 -18.27
N LYS A 114 4.38 7.35 -17.42
CA LYS A 114 5.06 6.07 -17.31
C LYS A 114 4.58 5.42 -16.01
N VAL A 115 4.06 4.20 -16.09
CA VAL A 115 3.70 3.39 -14.93
C VAL A 115 4.76 2.31 -14.80
N GLU A 116 5.41 2.23 -13.64
CA GLU A 116 6.47 1.26 -13.36
C GLU A 116 6.21 0.57 -12.02
N GLY A 117 6.33 -0.75 -11.99
CA GLY A 117 6.37 -1.58 -10.81
C GLY A 117 7.57 -2.50 -10.93
N SER A 118 8.42 -2.57 -9.92
CA SER A 118 9.59 -3.46 -9.96
C SER A 118 10.00 -3.98 -8.59
N ALA A 119 10.50 -5.21 -8.57
CA ALA A 119 11.18 -5.81 -7.43
C ALA A 119 12.69 -5.83 -7.70
N ARG A 120 13.46 -5.25 -6.77
CA ARG A 120 14.91 -5.09 -6.91
C ARG A 120 15.60 -5.56 -5.64
N LEU A 121 16.78 -6.16 -5.79
CA LEU A 121 17.71 -6.21 -4.67
C LEU A 121 18.11 -4.76 -4.33
N GLN A 122 18.49 -4.48 -3.09
CA GLN A 122 19.07 -3.20 -2.68
C GLN A 122 20.19 -3.39 -1.66
N LEU A 123 21.22 -2.56 -1.75
CA LEU A 123 22.36 -2.61 -0.84
C LEU A 123 22.04 -1.84 0.45
N SER A 124 22.28 -2.49 1.58
CA SER A 124 22.27 -1.83 2.88
C SER A 124 23.60 -1.15 3.15
N ALA A 125 23.56 0.10 3.59
CA ALA A 125 24.75 0.84 4.03
C ALA A 125 25.48 0.19 5.23
N LYS A 126 24.85 -0.80 5.89
CA LYS A 126 25.38 -1.48 7.09
C LYS A 126 26.00 -2.86 6.81
N SER A 127 25.92 -3.38 5.58
CA SER A 127 26.40 -4.72 5.22
C SER A 127 27.32 -4.66 4.00
N THR A 128 28.55 -4.20 4.20
CA THR A 128 29.61 -4.22 3.17
C THR A 128 30.20 -5.63 3.05
N GLY A 129 30.42 -6.13 1.82
CA GLY A 129 31.28 -7.29 1.56
C GLY A 129 30.67 -8.49 0.81
N LEU A 130 29.57 -9.10 1.30
CA LEU A 130 29.03 -10.35 0.70
C LEU A 130 27.91 -10.12 -0.33
N PHE A 131 27.06 -9.11 -0.14
CA PHE A 131 25.91 -8.84 -1.01
C PHE A 131 26.23 -7.92 -2.20
N GLU A 132 27.40 -7.27 -2.19
CA GLU A 132 27.81 -6.27 -3.19
C GLU A 132 28.11 -6.92 -4.56
N ALA A 133 28.65 -8.14 -4.57
CA ALA A 133 28.96 -8.88 -5.79
C ALA A 133 27.71 -9.38 -6.54
N PHE A 134 26.61 -9.63 -5.82
CA PHE A 134 25.38 -10.18 -6.41
C PHE A 134 24.35 -9.13 -6.81
N TYR A 135 24.35 -7.95 -6.16
CA TYR A 135 23.39 -6.89 -6.45
C TYR A 135 23.42 -6.43 -7.92
N ASN A 136 24.62 -6.28 -8.52
CA ASN A 136 24.75 -5.84 -9.92
C ASN A 136 24.53 -6.96 -10.94
N THR A 137 24.43 -8.21 -10.51
CA THR A 137 24.27 -9.37 -11.40
C THR A 137 22.83 -9.87 -11.49
N VAL A 138 21.97 -9.53 -10.52
CA VAL A 138 20.55 -9.88 -10.56
C VAL A 138 19.76 -8.71 -11.17
N PRO A 139 19.17 -8.88 -12.37
CA PRO A 139 18.36 -7.83 -12.96
C PRO A 139 17.08 -7.58 -12.13
N PRO A 140 16.56 -6.33 -12.12
CA PRO A 140 15.23 -6.03 -11.61
C PRO A 140 14.18 -6.95 -12.22
N LEU A 141 13.24 -7.41 -11.40
CA LEU A 141 12.02 -8.02 -11.89
C LEU A 141 11.00 -6.91 -12.15
N ASP A 142 10.71 -6.65 -13.43
CA ASP A 142 9.69 -5.71 -13.84
C ASP A 142 8.30 -6.35 -13.67
N LEU A 143 7.46 -5.73 -12.86
CA LEU A 143 6.12 -6.19 -12.52
C LEU A 143 5.07 -5.47 -13.34
N VAL A 144 5.27 -4.16 -13.56
CA VAL A 144 4.37 -3.29 -14.33
C VAL A 144 5.24 -2.34 -15.15
N TYR A 145 5.01 -2.24 -16.46
CA TYR A 145 5.74 -1.29 -17.30
C TYR A 145 4.94 -0.93 -18.55
N PHE A 146 4.43 0.30 -18.59
CA PHE A 146 3.82 0.83 -19.80
C PHE A 146 3.75 2.36 -19.78
N HIS A 147 3.45 2.92 -20.96
CA HIS A 147 3.27 4.35 -21.15
C HIS A 147 1.85 4.68 -21.56
N ILE A 148 1.28 5.73 -20.96
CA ILE A 148 -0.03 6.28 -21.31
C ILE A 148 0.19 7.66 -21.97
N PRO A 149 -0.19 7.85 -23.23
CA PRO A 149 -0.23 9.18 -23.83
C PRO A 149 -1.38 9.97 -23.21
N VAL A 150 -1.05 10.99 -22.41
CA VAL A 150 -2.05 11.80 -21.69
C VAL A 150 -2.52 12.97 -22.55
N ALA A 151 -1.60 13.60 -23.28
CA ALA A 151 -1.93 14.66 -24.23
C ALA A 151 -0.92 14.68 -25.38
N PRO A 152 -1.37 14.89 -26.63
CA PRO A 152 -0.47 15.06 -27.77
C PRO A 152 0.32 16.37 -27.68
N ALA A 153 1.21 16.62 -28.64
CA ALA A 153 1.89 17.91 -28.77
C ALA A 153 0.87 19.06 -28.82
N GLY A 154 1.16 20.16 -28.11
CA GLY A 154 0.19 21.21 -27.92
C GLY A 154 0.71 22.39 -27.11
N LYS A 155 -0.22 23.20 -26.60
CA LYS A 155 0.07 24.35 -25.75
C LYS A 155 -0.66 24.21 -24.41
N VAL A 156 0.08 24.40 -23.32
CA VAL A 156 -0.48 24.61 -21.99
C VAL A 156 -0.78 26.11 -21.85
N PRO A 157 -2.04 26.52 -21.59
CA PRO A 157 -2.40 27.92 -21.38
C PRO A 157 -1.82 28.50 -20.07
N LEU A 158 -1.99 29.82 -19.91
CA LEU A 158 -1.79 30.51 -18.64
C LEU A 158 -2.73 29.93 -17.58
N GLY A 159 -2.23 29.71 -16.36
CA GLY A 159 -3.00 29.22 -15.23
C GLY A 159 -2.76 27.74 -14.96
N ILE A 160 -3.82 27.03 -14.55
CA ILE A 160 -3.75 25.61 -14.18
C ILE A 160 -4.47 24.81 -15.26
N SER A 161 -3.75 23.91 -15.91
CA SER A 161 -4.31 22.90 -16.82
C SER A 161 -4.41 21.56 -16.11
N LYS A 162 -5.48 20.82 -16.37
CA LYS A 162 -5.75 19.50 -15.78
C LYS A 162 -5.89 18.47 -16.88
N PHE A 163 -5.20 17.36 -16.73
CA PHE A 163 -5.27 16.24 -17.68
C PHE A 163 -5.58 14.96 -16.92
N PRO A 164 -6.79 14.39 -17.07
CA PRO A 164 -7.15 13.15 -16.39
C PRO A 164 -6.37 11.96 -16.98
N PHE A 165 -6.14 10.96 -16.15
CA PHE A 165 -5.61 9.66 -16.57
C PHE A 165 -6.28 8.55 -15.77
N GLU A 166 -6.33 7.37 -16.37
CA GLU A 166 -6.73 6.14 -15.70
C GLU A 166 -6.03 4.94 -16.34
N PHE A 167 -5.80 3.90 -15.55
CA PHE A 167 -5.31 2.61 -16.02
C PHE A 167 -5.71 1.49 -15.05
N GLU A 168 -5.79 0.26 -15.55
CA GLU A 168 -5.95 -0.92 -14.71
C GLU A 168 -4.59 -1.35 -14.16
N LEU A 169 -4.50 -1.57 -12.85
CA LEU A 169 -3.30 -2.08 -12.20
C LEU A 169 -3.18 -3.60 -12.42
N ALA A 170 -2.55 -4.00 -13.52
CA ALA A 170 -2.25 -5.39 -13.84
C ALA A 170 -0.75 -5.58 -14.10
N GLY A 171 -0.25 -6.79 -13.80
CA GLY A 171 1.13 -7.14 -14.09
C GLY A 171 1.37 -7.36 -15.57
N ILE A 172 2.62 -7.13 -16.01
CA ILE A 172 3.05 -7.42 -17.39
C ILE A 172 2.86 -8.91 -17.66
N ASP A 173 2.32 -9.27 -18.82
CA ASP A 173 2.13 -10.67 -19.25
C ASP A 173 1.38 -11.56 -18.24
N GLY A 174 0.53 -10.96 -17.40
CA GLY A 174 -0.23 -11.67 -16.37
C GLY A 174 0.59 -12.07 -15.15
N HIS A 175 1.81 -11.55 -14.99
CA HIS A 175 2.60 -11.74 -13.77
C HIS A 175 1.82 -11.24 -12.54
N PRO A 176 1.90 -11.97 -11.41
CA PRO A 176 1.30 -11.50 -10.18
C PRO A 176 2.00 -10.23 -9.70
N LEU A 177 1.22 -9.33 -9.11
CA LEU A 177 1.77 -8.22 -8.36
C LEU A 177 2.21 -8.68 -6.97
N PHE A 178 3.22 -8.02 -6.43
CA PHE A 178 3.68 -8.20 -5.06
C PHE A 178 3.33 -6.98 -4.22
N GLU A 179 3.16 -7.20 -2.91
CA GLU A 179 2.93 -6.12 -1.95
C GLU A 179 4.10 -5.13 -1.96
N THR A 180 3.80 -3.83 -1.89
CA THR A 180 4.83 -2.80 -1.76
C THR A 180 5.65 -3.07 -0.51
N TYR A 181 6.97 -3.16 -0.66
CA TYR A 181 7.86 -3.54 0.42
C TYR A 181 9.17 -2.77 0.33
N HIS A 182 9.59 -2.17 1.45
CA HIS A 182 10.87 -1.47 1.56
C HIS A 182 11.72 -2.14 2.64
N GLY A 183 12.42 -3.21 2.27
CA GLY A 183 13.26 -3.99 3.17
C GLY A 183 14.69 -3.50 3.24
N VAL A 184 15.56 -4.30 3.85
CA VAL A 184 17.00 -4.01 3.91
C VAL A 184 17.72 -4.46 2.63
N TYR A 185 17.27 -5.58 2.04
CA TYR A 185 17.93 -6.23 0.90
C TYR A 185 17.06 -6.32 -0.35
N VAL A 186 15.75 -6.15 -0.21
CA VAL A 186 14.77 -6.21 -1.30
C VAL A 186 13.85 -5.01 -1.20
N SER A 187 13.52 -4.44 -2.35
CA SER A 187 12.55 -3.35 -2.49
C SER A 187 11.57 -3.69 -3.61
N VAL A 188 10.27 -3.65 -3.31
CA VAL A 188 9.19 -3.73 -4.27
C VAL A 188 8.51 -2.38 -4.29
N LYS A 189 8.57 -1.69 -5.45
CA LYS A 189 8.14 -0.31 -5.60
C LYS A 189 7.24 -0.14 -6.81
N TYR A 190 6.20 0.69 -6.68
CA TYR A 190 5.31 1.08 -7.76
C TYR A 190 5.21 2.61 -7.88
N GLU A 191 5.40 3.13 -9.08
CA GLU A 191 5.46 4.56 -9.33
C GLU A 191 4.81 4.97 -10.65
N ILE A 192 4.32 6.20 -10.64
CA ILE A 192 3.78 6.90 -11.79
C ILE A 192 4.68 8.09 -12.04
N THR A 193 5.31 8.14 -13.22
CA THR A 193 6.15 9.25 -13.65
C THR A 193 5.48 9.97 -14.83
N CYS A 194 5.10 11.23 -14.62
CA CYS A 194 4.60 12.08 -15.69
C CYS A 194 5.74 12.91 -16.27
N ASN A 195 5.94 12.81 -17.58
CA ASN A 195 6.92 13.56 -18.36
C ASN A 195 6.22 14.53 -19.31
N CYS A 196 6.54 15.82 -19.21
CA CYS A 196 6.12 16.86 -20.13
C CYS A 196 7.34 17.40 -20.87
N VAL A 197 7.50 16.98 -22.12
CA VAL A 197 8.60 17.40 -22.97
C VAL A 197 8.32 18.81 -23.48
N ARG A 198 9.13 19.77 -23.04
CA ARG A 198 9.06 21.16 -23.51
C ARG A 198 10.04 21.34 -24.67
N GLY A 199 9.83 22.38 -25.49
CA GLY A 199 10.75 22.70 -26.58
C GLY A 199 12.17 22.98 -26.10
N ILE A 200 13.14 22.97 -27.03
CA ILE A 200 14.60 22.99 -26.80
C ILE A 200 15.07 24.11 -25.83
N MET A 201 14.37 25.24 -25.77
CA MET A 201 14.71 26.38 -24.89
C MET A 201 14.26 26.25 -23.43
N LYS A 202 13.42 25.27 -23.07
CA LYS A 202 12.86 25.12 -21.71
C LYS A 202 13.13 23.71 -21.20
N SER A 203 13.60 23.57 -19.96
CA SER A 203 13.82 22.25 -19.33
C SER A 203 12.55 21.41 -19.33
N ASN A 204 12.58 20.09 -19.42
CA ASN A 204 11.33 19.32 -19.29
C ASN A 204 10.74 19.44 -17.88
N LEU A 205 9.43 19.21 -17.76
CA LEU A 205 8.81 19.02 -16.45
C LEU A 205 8.61 17.52 -16.22
N GLN A 206 8.99 17.07 -15.04
CA GLN A 206 8.81 15.69 -14.62
C GLN A 206 8.34 15.66 -13.18
N LYS A 207 7.44 14.74 -12.87
CA LYS A 207 7.03 14.42 -11.51
C LYS A 207 6.86 12.92 -11.40
N THR A 208 7.32 12.36 -10.29
CA THR A 208 7.09 10.97 -9.93
C THR A 208 6.30 10.93 -8.63
N VAL A 209 5.32 10.04 -8.57
CA VAL A 209 4.54 9.72 -7.38
C VAL A 209 4.53 8.21 -7.19
N GLU A 210 4.85 7.79 -5.98
CA GLU A 210 4.73 6.41 -5.55
C GLU A 210 3.32 6.14 -4.99
N PHE A 211 2.86 4.91 -5.22
CA PHE A 211 1.62 4.37 -4.67
C PHE A 211 1.87 2.97 -4.10
N ILE A 212 0.98 2.54 -3.21
CA ILE A 212 1.10 1.29 -2.46
C ILE A 212 0.24 0.23 -3.13
N VAL A 213 0.81 -0.94 -3.34
CA VAL A 213 0.08 -2.13 -3.77
C VAL A 213 -0.08 -3.04 -2.57
N GLU A 214 -1.33 -3.30 -2.18
CA GLU A 214 -1.69 -4.35 -1.23
C GLU A 214 -2.16 -5.57 -2.01
N VAL A 215 -1.64 -6.75 -1.67
CA VAL A 215 -2.08 -8.00 -2.31
C VAL A 215 -2.86 -8.79 -1.26
N PRO A 216 -4.19 -8.84 -1.36
CA PRO A 216 -4.99 -9.63 -0.43
C PRO A 216 -4.57 -11.11 -0.46
N LEU A 217 -4.66 -11.75 0.71
CA LEU A 217 -4.56 -13.20 0.79
C LEU A 217 -5.63 -13.82 -0.11
N ARG A 218 -5.22 -14.81 -0.91
CA ARG A 218 -6.15 -15.56 -1.78
C ARG A 218 -7.14 -16.38 -0.95
N ASP A 219 -6.62 -17.00 0.11
CA ASP A 219 -7.39 -17.83 1.03
C ASP A 219 -7.23 -17.30 2.47
N PRO A 220 -8.29 -17.30 3.28
CA PRO A 220 -8.19 -17.00 4.70
C PRO A 220 -7.19 -17.94 5.36
N LEU A 221 -6.27 -17.39 6.14
CA LEU A 221 -5.36 -18.21 6.94
C LEU A 221 -6.16 -18.90 8.04
N HIS A 222 -5.93 -20.20 8.21
CA HIS A 222 -6.48 -20.92 9.36
C HIS A 222 -5.83 -20.41 10.65
N ASP A 223 -6.64 -20.23 11.68
CA ASP A 223 -6.20 -19.68 12.97
C ASP A 223 -4.99 -20.44 13.54
N ALA A 224 -4.98 -21.77 13.42
CA ALA A 224 -3.89 -22.62 13.91
C ALA A 224 -3.52 -22.29 15.37
N PRO A 225 -4.46 -22.49 16.31
CA PRO A 225 -4.22 -22.21 17.72
C PRO A 225 -3.13 -23.13 18.26
N GLU A 226 -2.26 -22.59 19.12
CA GLU A 226 -1.09 -23.28 19.64
C GLU A 226 -1.05 -23.19 21.16
N ASP A 227 -0.99 -24.33 21.82
CA ASP A 227 -0.75 -24.40 23.26
C ASP A 227 0.75 -24.27 23.54
N PHE A 228 1.10 -23.54 24.60
CA PHE A 228 2.50 -23.38 25.00
C PHE A 228 2.70 -23.71 26.47
N THR A 229 3.91 -24.16 26.79
CA THR A 229 4.38 -24.41 28.15
C THR A 229 5.75 -23.80 28.33
N ILE A 230 5.93 -23.05 29.40
CA ILE A 230 7.20 -22.43 29.80
C ILE A 230 7.55 -22.96 31.18
N THR A 231 8.70 -23.62 31.27
CA THR A 231 9.31 -24.12 32.50
C THR A 231 10.72 -23.56 32.63
N PRO A 232 11.37 -23.65 33.81
CA PRO A 232 12.77 -23.25 33.96
C PRO A 232 13.69 -23.92 32.91
N GLU A 233 13.41 -25.18 32.54
CA GLU A 233 14.18 -25.97 31.58
C GLU A 233 13.98 -25.51 30.13
N SER A 234 12.86 -24.87 29.82
CA SER A 234 12.55 -24.37 28.47
C SER A 234 13.11 -22.98 28.18
N LEU A 235 13.87 -22.37 29.09
CA LEU A 235 14.41 -21.01 28.94
C LEU A 235 15.70 -20.99 28.10
N GLU A 236 15.65 -20.40 26.90
CA GLU A 236 16.80 -20.33 25.99
C GLU A 236 17.77 -19.17 26.29
N ASN A 237 17.27 -18.06 26.85
CA ASN A 237 18.04 -16.82 27.05
C ASN A 237 18.61 -16.64 28.46
N VAL A 238 18.80 -17.74 29.19
CA VAL A 238 19.33 -17.72 30.57
C VAL A 238 20.71 -18.36 30.61
N ARG A 239 21.66 -17.69 31.26
CA ARG A 239 23.00 -18.25 31.51
C ARG A 239 22.84 -19.51 32.36
N ARG A 240 23.46 -20.64 31.99
CA ARG A 240 23.36 -21.92 32.74
C ARG A 240 23.64 -21.80 34.24
N LYS A 241 24.58 -20.92 34.64
CA LYS A 241 24.90 -20.67 36.05
C LYS A 241 23.73 -20.05 36.84
N SER A 242 22.84 -19.34 36.15
CA SER A 242 21.66 -18.70 36.74
C SER A 242 20.44 -19.62 36.78
N LEU A 243 20.42 -20.72 36.00
CA LEU A 243 19.30 -21.68 36.03
C LEU A 243 19.10 -22.29 37.44
N ALA A 244 20.18 -22.54 38.17
CA ALA A 244 20.13 -23.04 39.54
C ALA A 244 19.50 -22.05 40.55
N THR A 245 19.40 -20.77 40.19
CA THR A 245 18.78 -19.70 41.01
C THR A 245 17.38 -19.33 40.54
N VAL A 246 16.93 -19.89 39.40
CA VAL A 246 15.57 -19.66 38.89
C VAL A 246 14.61 -20.51 39.73
N PRO A 247 13.57 -19.90 40.33
CA PRO A 247 12.58 -20.67 41.08
C PRO A 247 11.84 -21.63 40.16
N SER A 248 11.33 -22.73 40.70
CA SER A 248 10.42 -23.60 39.95
C SER A 248 9.17 -22.80 39.58
N PHE A 249 8.74 -22.92 38.32
CA PHE A 249 7.49 -22.34 37.85
C PHE A 249 6.94 -23.18 36.70
N HIS A 250 5.63 -23.09 36.50
CA HIS A 250 4.98 -23.73 35.38
C HIS A 250 3.94 -22.77 34.79
N ILE A 251 4.27 -22.19 33.64
CA ILE A 251 3.39 -21.27 32.92
C ILE A 251 2.88 -22.02 31.70
N THR A 252 1.57 -22.11 31.57
CA THR A 252 0.93 -22.68 30.38
C THR A 252 0.05 -21.62 29.75
N GLY A 253 -0.40 -21.87 28.53
CA GLY A 253 -1.33 -20.99 27.89
C GLY A 253 -1.62 -21.44 26.48
N ARG A 254 -2.41 -20.61 25.80
CA ARG A 254 -2.83 -20.87 24.44
C ARG A 254 -2.81 -19.59 23.63
N ILE A 255 -2.10 -19.62 22.52
CA ILE A 255 -2.16 -18.60 21.49
C ILE A 255 -3.33 -18.95 20.57
N HIS A 256 -4.26 -18.02 20.36
CA HIS A 256 -5.43 -18.30 19.52
C HIS A 256 -5.07 -18.40 18.04
N ARG A 257 -4.04 -17.66 17.60
CA ARG A 257 -3.59 -17.66 16.20
C ARG A 257 -2.08 -17.65 16.06
N THR A 258 -1.53 -18.59 15.29
CA THR A 258 -0.12 -18.55 14.85
C THR A 258 0.03 -17.89 13.49
N ASN A 259 -1.04 -17.89 12.68
CA ASN A 259 -1.15 -17.11 11.46
C ASN A 259 -1.88 -15.79 11.76
N CYS A 260 -1.13 -14.69 11.88
CA CYS A 260 -1.66 -13.43 12.41
C CYS A 260 -1.81 -12.36 11.33
N PRO A 261 -3.03 -12.06 10.85
CA PRO A 261 -3.27 -10.90 10.00
C PRO A 261 -2.88 -9.62 10.73
N VAL A 262 -2.14 -8.73 10.04
CA VAL A 262 -1.59 -7.49 10.62
C VAL A 262 -2.70 -6.54 11.11
N ASN A 263 -3.89 -6.65 10.52
CA ASN A 263 -5.06 -5.84 10.86
C ASN A 263 -5.91 -6.42 12.01
N LEU A 264 -5.51 -7.55 12.61
CA LEU A 264 -6.22 -8.17 13.72
C LEU A 264 -5.36 -8.20 14.99
N PRO A 265 -5.98 -8.13 16.18
CA PRO A 265 -5.24 -8.22 17.43
C PRO A 265 -4.65 -9.62 17.61
N PHE A 266 -3.43 -9.68 18.13
CA PHE A 266 -2.85 -10.91 18.65
C PHE A 266 -3.48 -11.25 20.00
N THR A 267 -4.05 -12.44 20.13
CA THR A 267 -4.80 -12.84 21.33
C THR A 267 -4.42 -14.23 21.81
N GLY A 268 -4.61 -14.47 23.11
CA GLY A 268 -4.37 -15.75 23.76
C GLY A 268 -4.75 -15.71 25.23
N GLU A 269 -4.53 -16.82 25.92
CA GLU A 269 -4.66 -16.99 27.37
C GLU A 269 -3.33 -17.41 27.99
N VAL A 270 -3.06 -16.92 29.20
CA VAL A 270 -1.91 -17.32 30.01
C VAL A 270 -2.42 -17.82 31.35
N ARG A 271 -1.94 -19.00 31.77
CA ARG A 271 -2.30 -19.70 32.99
C ARG A 271 -1.05 -19.88 33.83
N PHE A 272 -1.09 -19.32 35.04
CA PHE A 272 -0.01 -19.44 36.01
C PHE A 272 -0.33 -20.59 36.95
N LYS A 273 0.54 -21.61 36.97
CA LYS A 273 0.56 -22.59 38.06
C LYS A 273 1.69 -22.20 39.00
N VAL A 274 1.32 -21.70 40.17
CA VAL A 274 2.26 -21.40 41.25
C VAL A 274 2.30 -22.61 42.16
N GLU A 275 3.45 -23.27 42.22
CA GLU A 275 3.71 -24.34 43.18
C GLU A 275 4.39 -23.70 44.40
N PHE A 276 3.75 -23.82 45.57
CA PHE A 276 4.29 -23.33 46.82
C PHE A 276 4.91 -24.50 47.57
N GLU A 277 6.09 -24.31 48.13
CA GLU A 277 6.70 -25.24 49.06
C GLU A 277 6.93 -24.51 50.39
N THR A 278 6.69 -25.19 51.51
CA THR A 278 7.04 -24.72 52.85
C THR A 278 8.10 -25.62 53.44
N ASN A 279 9.16 -25.01 53.94
CA ASN A 279 10.26 -25.72 54.59
C ASN A 279 10.03 -25.62 56.11
N VAL A 280 9.80 -26.76 56.76
CA VAL A 280 9.78 -26.85 58.22
C VAL A 280 11.18 -27.18 58.68
N VAL A 281 11.77 -26.31 59.49
CA VAL A 281 13.10 -26.51 60.09
C VAL A 281 12.94 -26.68 61.59
N VAL A 282 13.35 -27.82 62.11
CA VAL A 282 13.40 -28.13 63.54
C VAL A 282 14.85 -28.08 64.00
N LEU A 283 15.17 -27.20 64.95
CA LEU A 283 16.48 -27.09 65.59
C LEU A 283 16.40 -27.66 67.00
N PHE A 284 17.22 -28.66 67.30
CA PHE A 284 17.33 -29.28 68.62
C PHE A 284 18.39 -28.59 69.47
N GLU A 285 18.30 -28.71 70.80
CA GLU A 285 19.23 -28.08 71.75
C GLU A 285 20.69 -28.54 71.58
N ASP A 286 20.90 -29.75 71.07
CA ASP A 286 22.22 -30.30 70.76
C ASP A 286 22.83 -29.75 69.46
N GLY A 287 22.12 -28.84 68.78
CA GLY A 287 22.53 -28.22 67.53
C GLY A 287 22.12 -29.00 66.28
N THR A 288 21.43 -30.14 66.41
CA THR A 288 20.93 -30.91 65.27
C THR A 288 19.80 -30.14 64.57
N MET A 289 19.82 -30.13 63.23
CA MET A 289 18.78 -29.50 62.41
C MET A 289 18.14 -30.53 61.50
N ILE A 290 16.81 -30.61 61.51
CA ILE A 290 16.02 -31.39 60.56
C ILE A 290 15.22 -30.41 59.69
N THR A 291 15.34 -30.56 58.37
CA THR A 291 14.56 -29.79 57.39
C THR A 291 13.72 -30.73 56.56
N GLU A 292 12.43 -30.44 56.46
CA GLU A 292 11.50 -31.17 55.59
C GLU A 292 10.66 -30.18 54.78
N ASN A 293 10.49 -30.48 53.48
CA ASN A 293 9.78 -29.62 52.54
C ASN A 293 8.40 -30.21 52.27
N PHE A 294 7.36 -29.40 52.42
CA PHE A 294 5.96 -29.78 52.22
C PHE A 294 5.34 -28.95 51.09
N PRO A 295 4.73 -29.57 50.06
CA PRO A 295 4.01 -28.84 49.03
C PRO A 295 2.72 -28.23 49.60
N ILE A 296 2.48 -26.94 49.30
CA ILE A 296 1.25 -26.23 49.68
C ILE A 296 0.40 -25.97 48.44
N THR A 297 -0.87 -26.35 48.53
CA THR A 297 -1.91 -25.98 47.55
C THR A 297 -2.80 -24.89 48.13
N LEU A 298 -2.83 -23.72 47.49
CA LEU A 298 -3.72 -22.63 47.87
C LEU A 298 -5.01 -22.70 47.05
N TYR A 299 -6.15 -22.64 47.73
CA TYR A 299 -7.48 -22.50 47.11
C TYR A 299 -7.97 -21.05 47.27
N ARG A 300 -8.73 -20.55 46.29
CA ARG A 300 -9.37 -19.22 46.34
C ARG A 300 -10.79 -19.31 46.87
#